data_AF-A0A9Q0WD51-F1
#
_entry.id   AF-A0A9Q0WD51-F1
#
_cell.length_a   1.000
_cell.length_b   1.000
_cell.length_c   1.000
_cell.angle_alpha   90.00
_cell.angle_beta   90.00
_cell.angle_gamma   90.00
#
_symmetry.space_group_name_H-M   'P 1'
#
loop_
_entity.id
_entity.type
_entity.pdbx_description
1 polymer ?
#
loop_
_entity_poly.entity_id
_entity_poly.type
_entity_poly.pdbx_seq_one_letter_code
_entity_poly.pdbx_strand_id
1 'polypeptide(L)' 'MSSSSRLKALGSLKGSDIEFQIATVQTWVSAAITDEDTCTEGFDEMKITGEVMIKIRKSIVNVGRLTSNALALINKLSY' A
#
# COMPACT_ATOMS: atom_id res chain seq x y z
N MET A 1 1.15 -17.82 1.72
CA MET A 1 2.19 -17.75 0.65
C MET A 1 3.18 -16.65 1.02
N SER A 2 4.49 -16.93 1.04
CA SER A 2 5.52 -15.96 1.43
C SER A 2 5.82 -14.95 0.31
N SER A 3 6.09 -13.68 0.64
CA SER A 3 6.44 -12.61 -0.31
C SER A 3 7.62 -12.97 -1.23
N SER A 4 8.57 -13.79 -0.74
CA SER A 4 9.71 -14.27 -1.53
C SER A 4 9.29 -15.08 -2.77
N SER A 5 8.26 -15.92 -2.64
CA SER A 5 7.78 -16.77 -3.73
C SER A 5 7.12 -15.96 -4.84
N ARG A 6 6.44 -14.86 -4.50
CA ARG A 6 5.77 -13.97 -5.46
C ARG A 6 6.77 -13.15 -6.27
N LEU A 7 7.83 -12.66 -5.63
CA LEU A 7 8.91 -11.93 -6.32
C LEU A 7 9.65 -12.83 -7.33
N LYS A 8 9.90 -14.10 -6.97
CA LYS A 8 10.46 -15.07 -7.93
C LYS A 8 9.52 -15.32 -9.10
N ALA A 9 8.21 -15.44 -8.85
CA ALA A 9 7.22 -15.60 -9.90
C ALA A 9 7.21 -14.39 -10.85
N LEU A 10 7.23 -13.16 -10.32
CA LEU A 10 7.34 -11.93 -11.11
C LEU A 10 8.59 -11.92 -12.01
N GLY A 11 9.75 -12.35 -11.50
CA GLY A 11 10.98 -12.45 -12.29
C GLY A 11 10.96 -13.52 -13.38
N SER A 12 9.99 -14.44 -13.37
CA SER A 12 9.82 -15.48 -14.40
C SER A 12 8.82 -15.12 -15.50
N LEU A 13 8.05 -14.03 -15.33
CA LEU A 13 7.09 -13.54 -16.31
C LEU A 13 7.81 -12.86 -17.50
N LYS A 14 7.08 -12.59 -18.59
CA LYS A 14 7.64 -11.95 -19.79
C LYS A 14 6.68 -10.89 -20.34
N GLY A 15 7.24 -9.81 -20.90
CA GLY A 15 6.51 -8.80 -21.66
C GLY A 15 5.23 -8.30 -20.97
N SER A 16 4.10 -8.42 -21.67
CA SER A 16 2.78 -7.95 -21.21
C SER A 16 2.32 -8.55 -19.88
N ASP A 17 2.78 -9.76 -19.53
CA ASP A 17 2.40 -10.37 -18.25
C ASP A 17 3.07 -9.66 -17.07
N ILE A 18 4.31 -9.18 -17.25
CA ILE A 18 4.99 -8.36 -16.22
C ILE A 18 4.26 -7.02 -16.09
N GLU A 19 3.98 -6.35 -17.20
CA GLU A 19 3.31 -5.06 -17.22
C GLU A 19 1.94 -5.13 -16.53
N PHE A 20 1.14 -6.15 -16.86
CA PHE A 20 -0.16 -6.36 -16.23
C PHE A 20 -0.06 -6.60 -14.73
N GLN A 21 0.91 -7.41 -14.27
CA GLN A 21 1.10 -7.64 -12.84
C GLN A 21 1.59 -6.37 -12.12
N ILE A 22 2.49 -5.59 -12.71
CA ILE A 22 2.95 -4.31 -12.15
C ILE A 22 1.78 -3.32 -12.05
N ALA A 23 0.99 -3.17 -13.11
CA ALA A 23 -0.18 -2.28 -13.12
C ALA A 23 -1.24 -2.71 -12.08
N THR A 24 -1.43 -4.03 -11.93
CA THR A 24 -2.29 -4.58 -10.89
C THR A 24 -1.77 -4.19 -9.51
N VAL A 25 -0.49 -4.43 -9.22
CA VAL A 25 0.13 -4.07 -7.93
C VAL A 25 0.03 -2.55 -7.69
N GLN A 26 0.27 -1.71 -8.69
CA GLN A 26 0.12 -0.27 -8.60
C GLN A 26 -1.32 0.14 -8.22
N THR A 27 -2.32 -0.54 -8.77
CA THR A 27 -3.74 -0.31 -8.47
C THR A 27 -4.04 -0.65 -7.00
N TRP A 28 -3.61 -1.83 -6.53
CA TRP A 28 -3.82 -2.25 -5.14
C TRP A 28 -3.10 -1.35 -4.14
N VAL A 29 -1.87 -0.92 -4.44
CA VAL A 29 -1.12 -0.03 -3.55
C VAL A 29 -1.72 1.39 -3.53
N SER A 30 -2.22 1.88 -4.67
CA SER A 30 -2.93 3.18 -4.69
C SER A 30 -4.24 3.12 -3.91
N ALA A 31 -4.98 2.01 -4.01
CA ALA A 31 -6.18 1.80 -3.20
C ALA A 31 -5.86 1.75 -1.70
N ALA A 32 -4.75 1.11 -1.31
CA ALA A 32 -4.33 1.07 0.09
C ALA A 32 -4.05 2.46 0.68
N ILE A 33 -3.50 3.40 -0.09
CA ILE A 33 -3.31 4.80 0.34
C ILE A 33 -4.69 5.44 0.62
N THR A 34 -5.64 5.29 -0.29
CA THR A 34 -7.01 5.79 -0.10
C THR A 34 -7.69 5.16 1.12
N ASP A 35 -7.49 3.86 1.35
CA ASP A 35 -8.03 3.15 2.51
C ASP A 35 -7.43 3.68 3.83
N GLU A 36 -6.15 4.04 3.85
CA GLU A 36 -5.49 4.64 5.03
C GLU A 36 -6.04 6.04 5.33
N ASP A 37 -6.27 6.86 4.30
CA ASP A 37 -6.85 8.19 4.43
C ASP A 37 -8.29 8.09 4.98
N THR A 38 -9.13 7.28 4.34
CA THR A 38 -10.53 7.07 4.77
C THR A 38 -10.65 6.39 6.14
N CYS A 39 -9.71 5.52 6.50
CA CYS A 39 -9.61 4.94 7.85
C CYS A 39 -9.39 6.03 8.91
N THR A 40 -8.52 7.01 8.63
CA THR A 40 -8.27 8.14 9.53
C THR A 40 -9.53 9.00 9.70
N GLU A 41 -10.22 9.29 8.59
CA GLU A 41 -11.49 10.04 8.60
C GLU A 41 -12.56 9.34 9.42
N GLY A 42 -12.74 8.02 9.23
CA GLY A 42 -13.71 7.24 10.00
C GLY A 42 -13.47 7.26 11.51
N PHE A 43 -12.21 7.29 11.94
CA PHE A 43 -11.89 7.43 13.37
C PHE A 43 -12.11 8.83 13.92
N ASP A 44 -11.93 9.87 13.10
CA ASP A 44 -12.23 11.26 13.48
C ASP A 44 -13.74 11.44 13.78
N GLU A 45 -14.61 10.71 13.10
CA GLU A 45 -16.06 10.72 13.33
C GLU A 45 -16.47 10.01 14.64
N MET A 46 -15.70 9.03 15.10
CA MET A 46 -16.03 8.20 16.27
C MET A 46 -15.76 8.86 17.63
N LYS A 47 -15.18 10.07 17.68
CA LYS A 47 -14.88 10.82 18.92
C LYS A 47 -14.12 9.99 19.98
N ILE A 48 -13.15 9.20 19.53
CA ILE A 48 -12.28 8.39 20.40
C ILE A 48 -11.44 9.30 21.31
N THR A 49 -11.09 8.82 22.51
CA THR A 49 -10.22 9.56 23.44
C THR A 49 -8.89 9.93 22.80
N GLY A 50 -8.34 11.10 23.17
CA GLY A 50 -7.16 11.68 22.50
C GLY A 50 -5.92 10.78 22.51
N GLU A 51 -5.65 10.05 23.60
CA GLU A 51 -4.46 9.19 23.68
C GLU A 51 -4.57 7.97 22.74
N VAL A 52 -5.75 7.36 22.65
CA VAL A 52 -5.99 6.24 21.73
C VAL A 52 -5.93 6.74 20.29
N MET A 53 -6.52 7.90 20.01
CA MET A 53 -6.49 8.49 18.67
C MET A 53 -5.06 8.80 18.21
N ILE A 54 -4.18 9.29 19.10
CA ILE A 54 -2.77 9.51 18.78
C ILE A 54 -2.07 8.20 18.38
N LYS A 55 -2.33 7.10 19.09
CA LYS A 55 -1.74 5.78 18.78
C LYS A 55 -2.24 5.23 17.44
N ILE A 56 -3.53 5.40 17.14
CA ILE A 56 -4.14 5.02 15.87
C ILE A 56 -3.51 5.82 14.72
N ARG A 57 -3.54 7.15 14.80
CA ARG A 57 -2.96 8.03 13.77
C ARG A 57 -1.49 7.73 13.51
N LYS A 58 -0.70 7.51 14.57
CA LYS A 58 0.72 7.15 14.42
C LYS A 58 0.90 5.84 13.65
N SER A 59 0.04 4.85 13.90
CA SER A 59 0.06 3.58 13.18
C SER A 59 -0.31 3.77 11.71
N ILE A 60 -1.41 4.49 11.42
CA ILE A 60 -1.87 4.74 10.04
C ILE A 60 -0.81 5.51 9.24
N VAL A 61 -0.24 6.58 9.80
CA VAL A 61 0.86 7.34 9.16
C VAL A 61 2.06 6.45 8.86
N ASN A 62 2.39 5.51 9.73
CA ASN A 62 3.49 4.58 9.49
C ASN A 62 3.18 3.63 8.32
N VAL A 63 1.95 3.08 8.27
CA VAL A 63 1.52 2.23 7.15
C VAL A 63 1.55 3.04 5.85
N GLY A 64 1.00 4.25 5.82
CA GLY A 64 0.99 5.04 4.59
C GLY A 64 2.32 5.53 4.09
N ARG A 65 3.30 5.71 4.97
CA ARG A 65 4.70 5.89 4.56
C ARG A 65 5.26 4.66 3.87
N LEU A 66 5.01 3.47 4.40
CA LEU A 66 5.45 2.21 3.79
C LEU A 66 4.75 1.97 2.45
N THR A 67 3.45 2.21 2.38
CA THR A 67 2.64 2.09 1.15
C THR A 67 3.10 3.08 0.08
N SER A 68 3.33 4.35 0.44
CA SER A 68 3.86 5.37 -0.47
C SER A 68 5.27 5.04 -0.98
N ASN A 69 6.15 4.54 -0.10
CA ASN A 69 7.47 4.08 -0.51
C ASN A 69 7.38 2.90 -1.49
N ALA A 70 6.50 1.94 -1.23
CA ALA A 70 6.25 0.82 -2.14
C ALA A 70 5.75 1.33 -3.51
N LEU A 71 4.79 2.24 -3.54
CA LEU A 71 4.27 2.85 -4.76
C LEU A 71 5.38 3.54 -5.56
N ALA A 72 6.24 4.31 -4.89
CA ALA A 72 7.38 4.97 -5.51
C ALA A 72 8.35 3.97 -6.17
N LEU A 73 8.62 2.84 -5.52
CA LEU A 73 9.44 1.77 -6.09
C LEU A 73 8.76 1.11 -7.28
N ILE A 74 7.47 0.80 -7.19
CA ILE A 74 6.68 0.19 -8.28
C ILE A 74 6.67 1.09 -9.51
N ASN A 75 6.50 2.40 -9.34
CA ASN A 75 6.54 3.39 -10.42
C ASN A 75 7.92 3.50 -11.10
N LYS A 76 8.98 2.94 -10.50
CA LYS A 76 10.31 2.81 -11.13
C LYS A 76 10.50 1.47 -11.85
N LEU A 77 9.58 0.51 -11.67
CA LEU A 77 9.59 -0.78 -12.36
C LEU A 77 8.83 -0.74 -13.70
N SER A 78 7.94 0.23 -13.90
CA SER A 78 7.31 0.48 -15.21
C SER A 78 8.36 1.06 -16.17
N TYR A 79 8.59 0.37 -17.28
CA TYR A 79 9.57 0.73 -18.32
C TYR A 79 9.08 1.89 -19.18
#